data_AF-A0A970F685-F1
#
_entry.id   AF-A0A970F685-F1
#
_cell.length_a   1.000
_cell.length_b   1.000
_cell.length_c   1.000
_cell.angle_alpha   90.00
_cell.angle_beta   90.00
_cell.angle_gamma   90.00
#
_symmetry.space_group_name_H-M   'P 1'
#
loop_
_entity.id
_entity.type
_entity.pdbx_description
1 polymer ?
#
loop_
_entity_poly.entity_id
_entity_poly.type
_entity_poly.pdbx_seq_one_letter_code
_entity_poly.pdbx_strand_id
1 'polypeptide(L)'
;MKNKKMMSVLLLSAVILGACGKGSTDGSAAENGGSEAAVSTKDTISWMAMLHTAAPPSGEIENKLEEYTGVKVDFSWVPDASKSERINAALASNSLTDIVTLADIKNTTVRSSLASGMFWDVE
;
A
#
# COMPACT_ATOMS: atom_id res chain seq x y z
N MET A 1 -33.12 61.15 16.66
CA MET A 1 -32.02 61.09 17.65
C MET A 1 -30.98 60.07 17.19
N LYS A 2 -29.72 60.52 17.08
CA LYS A 2 -28.48 59.76 17.31
C LYS A 2 -28.16 58.55 16.41
N ASN A 3 -27.54 58.87 15.28
CA ASN A 3 -26.32 58.27 14.72
C ASN A 3 -25.53 57.31 15.64
N LYS A 4 -25.15 56.13 15.11
CA LYS A 4 -23.82 55.55 15.36
C LYS A 4 -23.40 54.55 14.28
N LYS A 5 -22.19 54.77 13.77
CA LYS A 5 -21.40 53.91 12.87
C LYS A 5 -20.88 52.68 13.64
N MET A 6 -20.69 51.55 12.95
CA MET A 6 -19.61 50.54 13.14
C MET A 6 -19.90 49.38 12.17
N MET A 7 -19.21 49.22 11.03
CA MET A 7 -17.83 48.79 10.79
C MET A 7 -17.62 47.28 11.02
N SER A 8 -17.51 46.52 9.92
CA SER A 8 -16.64 45.34 9.69
C SER A 8 -17.03 44.75 8.32
N VAL A 9 -16.31 45.12 7.25
CA VAL A 9 -15.11 44.43 6.73
C VAL A 9 -15.43 42.99 6.35
N LEU A 10 -15.50 42.71 5.04
CA LEU A 10 -14.53 41.83 4.39
C LEU A 10 -14.65 42.01 2.87
N LEU A 11 -13.62 42.62 2.31
CA LEU A 11 -13.44 42.80 0.88
C LEU A 11 -13.17 41.44 0.21
N LEU A 12 -13.89 41.23 -0.87
CA LEU A 12 -13.58 40.31 -1.95
C LEU A 12 -12.26 40.76 -2.60
N SER A 13 -11.22 39.93 -2.58
CA SER A 13 -10.03 40.14 -3.40
C SER A 13 -9.45 38.79 -3.80
N ALA A 14 -9.53 38.53 -5.10
CA ALA A 14 -8.81 37.47 -5.78
C ALA A 14 -7.30 37.71 -5.70
N VAL A 15 -6.54 36.67 -5.35
CA VAL A 15 -5.13 36.54 -5.72
C VAL A 15 -4.92 35.11 -6.21
N ILE A 16 -4.82 34.98 -7.51
CA ILE A 16 -4.13 33.87 -8.18
C ILE A 16 -2.64 34.16 -7.96
N LEU A 17 -1.84 33.18 -7.52
CA LEU A 17 -0.44 32.92 -7.90
C LEU A 17 0.32 32.11 -6.83
N GLY A 18 1.03 31.08 -7.31
CA GLY A 18 2.22 30.52 -6.67
C GLY A 18 1.97 29.25 -5.85
N ALA A 19 2.84 28.25 -5.82
CA ALA A 19 4.17 28.16 -6.38
C ALA A 19 4.61 26.69 -6.38
N CYS A 20 5.21 26.24 -7.48
CA CYS A 20 6.07 25.07 -7.49
C CYS A 20 7.33 25.44 -6.69
N GLY A 21 7.54 24.84 -5.52
CA GLY A 21 8.67 25.21 -4.66
C GLY A 21 8.77 24.34 -3.40
N LYS A 22 9.74 23.43 -3.44
CA LYS A 22 10.25 22.56 -2.37
C LYS A 22 10.32 23.26 -0.99
N GLY A 23 9.58 22.78 0.02
CA GLY A 23 9.72 23.20 1.42
C GLY A 23 8.60 22.67 2.32
N SER A 24 8.97 22.19 3.51
CA SER A 24 8.22 21.32 4.43
C SER A 24 6.88 21.81 5.02
N THR A 25 6.12 20.81 5.51
CA THR A 25 5.15 20.75 6.64
C THR A 25 3.66 21.13 6.46
N ASP A 26 2.83 20.09 6.66
CA ASP A 26 1.48 19.98 7.23
C ASP A 26 0.26 20.71 6.64
N GLY A 27 -0.77 19.90 6.34
CA GLY A 27 -2.17 20.24 6.65
C GLY A 27 -3.17 20.33 5.48
N SER A 28 -3.72 19.18 5.09
CA SER A 28 -5.07 18.92 4.51
C SER A 28 -5.84 20.02 3.77
N ALA A 29 -6.18 19.76 2.50
CA ALA A 29 -7.55 19.57 2.06
C ALA A 29 -7.59 18.98 0.64
N ALA A 30 -8.61 18.15 0.42
CA ALA A 30 -8.81 17.30 -0.73
C ALA A 30 -9.00 18.07 -2.05
N GLU A 31 -8.35 17.59 -3.11
CA GLU A 31 -8.89 17.68 -4.46
C GLU A 31 -8.88 16.31 -5.12
N ASN A 32 -10.07 15.93 -5.57
CA ASN A 32 -10.40 14.74 -6.31
C ASN A 32 -9.89 14.90 -7.75
N GLY A 33 -8.59 14.66 -7.94
CA GLY A 33 -7.98 14.45 -9.23
C GLY A 33 -7.65 12.97 -9.34
N GLY A 34 -8.33 12.27 -10.26
CA GLY A 34 -7.94 10.93 -10.67
C GLY A 34 -6.50 10.96 -11.18
N SER A 35 -5.56 10.75 -10.26
CA SER A 35 -4.20 10.43 -10.61
C SER A 35 -4.27 9.02 -11.15
N GLU A 36 -4.29 8.91 -12.49
CA GLU A 36 -3.73 7.77 -13.17
C GLU A 36 -2.41 7.48 -12.45
N ALA A 37 -2.42 6.42 -11.64
CA ALA A 37 -1.32 6.12 -10.75
C ALA A 37 -0.12 5.95 -11.65
N ALA A 38 0.82 6.91 -11.59
CA ALA A 38 2.11 6.74 -12.21
C ALA A 38 2.61 5.39 -11.70
N VAL A 39 2.68 4.40 -12.58
CA VAL A 39 3.15 3.05 -12.26
C VAL A 39 4.56 3.26 -11.75
N SER A 40 4.73 3.33 -10.44
CA SER A 40 6.06 3.31 -9.86
C SER A 40 6.53 1.89 -10.08
N THR A 41 7.50 1.74 -10.98
CA THR A 41 8.18 0.48 -11.18
C THR A 41 8.92 0.21 -9.88
N LYS A 42 8.36 -0.67 -9.04
CA LYS A 42 9.07 -1.16 -7.86
C LYS A 42 10.26 -1.98 -8.35
N ASP A 43 11.46 -1.62 -7.88
CA ASP A 43 12.69 -2.37 -8.18
C ASP A 43 12.76 -3.70 -7.42
N THR A 44 11.94 -3.86 -6.37
CA THR A 44 11.83 -5.08 -5.57
C THR A 44 10.36 -5.39 -5.28
N ILE A 45 9.98 -6.67 -5.38
CA ILE A 45 8.70 -7.20 -4.93
C ILE A 45 8.92 -8.21 -3.80
N SER A 46 8.20 -8.04 -2.69
CA SER A 46 8.24 -8.96 -1.55
C SER A 46 7.16 -10.03 -1.66
N TRP A 47 7.50 -11.28 -1.36
CA TRP A 47 6.57 -12.41 -1.49
C TRP A 47 6.63 -13.34 -0.28
N MET A 48 5.54 -13.38 0.50
CA MET A 48 5.29 -14.42 1.48
C MET A 48 4.92 -15.74 0.81
N ALA A 49 5.89 -16.65 0.73
CA ALA A 49 5.77 -17.94 0.05
C ALA A 49 5.77 -19.10 1.06
N MET A 50 5.04 -20.17 0.74
CA MET A 50 4.96 -21.35 1.60
C MET A 50 6.17 -22.25 1.40
N LEU A 51 6.76 -22.68 2.50
CA LEU A 51 7.88 -23.62 2.53
C LEU A 51 7.41 -24.99 3.03
N HIS A 52 7.48 -25.97 2.14
CA HIS A 52 7.10 -27.37 2.41
C HIS A 52 8.29 -28.31 2.62
N THR A 53 9.51 -27.75 2.61
CA THR A 53 10.78 -28.47 2.74
C THR A 53 11.55 -27.99 3.97
N ALA A 54 12.61 -28.70 4.36
CA ALA A 54 13.43 -28.34 5.51
C ALA A 54 14.22 -27.03 5.32
N ALA A 55 14.51 -26.66 4.07
CA ALA A 55 15.21 -25.43 3.71
C ALA A 55 14.58 -24.83 2.45
N PRO A 56 14.68 -23.50 2.26
CA PRO A 56 14.30 -22.83 1.01
C PRO A 56 14.94 -23.46 -0.22
N PRO A 57 14.28 -23.37 -1.39
CA PRO A 57 14.87 -23.83 -2.65
C PRO A 57 16.15 -23.05 -2.98
N SER A 58 16.95 -23.58 -3.92
CA SER A 58 18.05 -22.80 -4.49
C SER A 58 17.52 -21.58 -5.26
N GLY A 59 18.31 -20.52 -5.32
CA GLY A 59 17.95 -19.29 -6.02
C GLY A 59 17.91 -19.38 -7.56
N GLU A 60 17.94 -20.57 -8.17
CA GLU A 60 17.95 -20.68 -9.64
C GLU A 60 16.67 -20.10 -10.27
N ILE A 61 15.52 -20.41 -9.68
CA ILE A 61 14.22 -19.90 -10.16
C ILE A 61 14.06 -18.41 -9.84
N GLU A 62 14.47 -17.99 -8.65
CA GLU A 62 14.51 -16.58 -8.24
C GLU A 62 15.34 -15.75 -9.22
N ASN A 63 16.58 -16.16 -9.50
CA ASN A 63 17.45 -15.47 -10.45
C ASN A 63 16.85 -15.37 -11.86
N LYS A 64 16.22 -16.44 -12.36
CA LYS A 64 15.55 -16.42 -13.68
C LYS A 64 14.33 -15.49 -13.70
N LEU A 65 13.59 -15.41 -12.59
CA LEU A 65 12.48 -14.47 -12.43
C LEU A 65 12.99 -13.02 -12.44
N GLU A 66 14.06 -12.73 -11.71
CA GLU A 66 14.66 -11.40 -11.67
C GLU A 66 15.23 -10.99 -13.03
N GLU A 67 15.92 -11.91 -13.73
CA GLU A 67 16.45 -11.65 -15.08
C GLU A 67 15.33 -11.38 -16.10
N TYR A 68 14.25 -12.16 -16.04
CA TYR A 68 13.13 -12.02 -16.97
C TYR A 68 12.31 -10.75 -16.72
N THR A 69 12.09 -10.38 -15.45
CA THR A 69 11.22 -9.26 -15.07
C THR A 69 11.97 -7.94 -14.90
N GLY A 70 13.28 -7.97 -14.65
CA GLY A 70 14.06 -6.81 -14.25
C GLY A 70 13.74 -6.32 -12.82
N VAL A 71 13.00 -7.09 -12.03
CA VAL A 71 12.57 -6.76 -10.67
C VAL A 71 13.15 -7.76 -9.69
N LYS A 72 13.71 -7.30 -8.57
CA LYS A 72 14.19 -8.19 -7.51
C LYS A 72 13.05 -8.86 -6.77
N VAL A 73 13.23 -10.10 -6.35
CA VAL A 73 12.20 -10.84 -5.60
C VAL A 73 12.71 -11.16 -4.21
N ASP A 74 12.05 -10.62 -3.18
CA ASP A 74 12.37 -10.88 -1.78
C ASP A 74 11.39 -11.90 -1.18
N PHE A 75 11.82 -13.16 -1.08
CA PHE A 75 10.99 -14.23 -0.54
C PHE A 75 11.00 -14.28 0.99
N SER A 76 9.84 -14.10 1.60
CA SER A 76 9.57 -14.45 2.99
C SER A 76 9.05 -15.89 3.07
N TRP A 77 9.96 -16.84 3.25
CA TRP A 77 9.62 -18.25 3.36
C TRP A 77 8.95 -18.57 4.70
N VAL A 78 7.71 -19.08 4.63
CA VAL A 78 6.92 -19.47 5.80
C VAL A 78 6.77 -20.99 5.85
N PRO A 79 7.35 -21.67 6.86
CA PRO A 79 7.17 -23.11 7.03
C PRO A 79 5.70 -23.50 7.18
N ASP A 80 5.29 -24.59 6.54
CA ASP A 80 3.90 -25.08 6.53
C ASP A 80 3.31 -25.22 7.93
N ALA A 81 4.10 -25.71 8.89
CA ALA A 81 3.68 -25.87 10.29
C ALA A 81 3.31 -24.55 11.00
N SER A 82 3.79 -23.41 10.50
CA SER A 82 3.60 -22.09 11.10
C SER A 82 2.74 -21.14 10.26
N LYS A 83 2.23 -21.62 9.11
CA LYS A 83 1.60 -20.76 8.10
C LYS A 83 0.38 -20.00 8.59
N SER A 84 -0.51 -20.67 9.32
CA SER A 84 -1.76 -20.06 9.79
C SER A 84 -1.49 -18.94 10.78
N GLU A 85 -0.57 -19.16 11.72
CA GLU A 85 -0.17 -18.15 12.72
C GLU A 85 0.48 -16.94 12.04
N ARG A 86 1.44 -17.19 11.13
CA ARG A 86 2.15 -16.14 10.38
C ARG A 86 1.22 -15.29 9.52
N ILE A 87 0.30 -15.91 8.77
CA ILE A 87 -0.68 -15.21 7.93
C ILE A 87 -1.64 -14.39 8.81
N ASN A 88 -2.21 -14.99 9.86
CA ASN A 88 -3.15 -14.29 10.74
C ASN A 88 -2.50 -13.08 11.42
N ALA A 89 -1.26 -13.24 11.89
CA ALA A 89 -0.50 -12.13 12.46
C ALA A 89 -0.32 -11.00 11.43
N ALA A 90 0.14 -11.33 10.22
CA ALA A 90 0.37 -10.34 9.17
C ALA A 90 -0.91 -9.62 8.71
N LEU A 91 -2.04 -10.34 8.66
CA LEU A 91 -3.35 -9.75 8.36
C LEU A 91 -3.81 -8.80 9.48
N ALA A 92 -3.65 -9.22 10.74
CA ALA A 92 -4.05 -8.40 11.90
C ALA A 92 -3.19 -7.14 12.07
N SER A 93 -1.90 -7.21 11.75
CA SER A 93 -0.97 -6.08 11.82
C SER A 93 -0.87 -5.27 10.53
N ASN A 94 -1.59 -5.65 9.48
CA ASN A 94 -1.52 -5.03 8.16
C ASN A 94 -0.07 -4.96 7.61
N SER A 95 0.71 -6.01 7.86
CA SER A 95 2.14 -6.09 7.50
C SER A 95 2.37 -7.17 6.42
N LEU A 96 1.47 -7.24 5.46
CA LEU A 96 1.55 -8.16 4.33
C LEU A 96 2.71 -7.77 3.40
N THR A 97 3.34 -8.77 2.80
CA THR A 97 4.23 -8.59 1.64
C THR A 97 3.40 -8.22 0.42
N ASP A 98 4.06 -7.76 -0.66
CA ASP A 98 3.37 -7.36 -1.90
C ASP A 98 2.58 -8.54 -2.50
N ILE A 99 3.13 -9.75 -2.43
CA ILE A 99 2.46 -11.00 -2.82
C ILE A 99 2.35 -11.89 -1.59
N VAL A 100 1.15 -12.44 -1.33
CA VAL A 100 0.93 -13.37 -0.21
C VAL A 100 0.29 -14.65 -0.72
N THR A 101 0.96 -15.78 -0.49
CA THR A 101 0.37 -17.09 -0.76
C THR A 101 -0.61 -17.46 0.36
N LEU A 102 -1.91 -17.46 0.05
CA LEU A 102 -2.95 -17.89 0.98
C LEU A 102 -3.17 -19.40 0.87
N ALA A 103 -2.85 -20.15 1.93
CA ALA A 103 -2.95 -21.61 1.94
C ALA A 103 -4.32 -22.15 2.39
N ASP A 104 -5.11 -21.37 3.13
CA ASP A 104 -6.44 -21.77 3.61
C ASP A 104 -7.47 -20.66 3.36
N ILE A 105 -8.15 -20.76 2.23
CA ILE A 105 -9.22 -19.82 1.82
C ILE A 105 -10.52 -20.01 2.60
N LYS A 106 -10.65 -21.06 3.42
CA LYS A 106 -11.83 -21.28 4.27
C LYS A 106 -11.73 -20.57 5.61
N ASN A 107 -10.53 -20.15 6.01
CA ASN A 107 -10.29 -19.39 7.22
C ASN A 107 -11.09 -18.07 7.20
N THR A 108 -11.82 -17.79 8.28
CA THR A 108 -12.70 -16.61 8.39
C THR A 108 -11.92 -15.30 8.26
N THR A 109 -10.75 -15.19 8.89
CA THR A 109 -9.88 -14.00 8.80
C THR A 109 -9.46 -13.75 7.36
N VAL A 110 -8.97 -14.79 6.67
CA VAL A 110 -8.58 -14.69 5.26
C VAL A 110 -9.74 -14.20 4.39
N ARG A 111 -10.93 -14.80 4.55
CA ARG A 111 -12.12 -14.40 3.79
C ARG A 111 -12.55 -12.97 4.08
N SER A 112 -12.52 -12.54 5.34
CA SER A 112 -12.82 -11.16 5.70
C SER A 112 -11.82 -10.18 5.10
N SER A 113 -10.53 -10.56 5.05
CA SER A 113 -9.51 -9.70 4.46
C SER A 113 -9.63 -9.57 2.94
N LEU A 114 -9.96 -10.66 2.24
CA LEU A 114 -10.27 -10.62 0.82
C LEU A 114 -11.46 -9.70 0.53
N ALA A 115 -12.51 -9.74 1.37
CA ALA A 115 -13.70 -8.90 1.21
C ALA A 115 -13.49 -7.42 1.63
N SER A 116 -12.45 -7.10 2.40
CA SER A 116 -12.22 -5.76 2.93
C SER A 116 -11.36 -4.86 2.02
N GLY A 117 -10.99 -5.32 0.82
CA GLY A 117 -10.10 -4.60 -0.08
C GLY A 117 -8.64 -4.57 0.36
N MET A 118 -8.21 -5.47 1.25
CA MET A 118 -6.79 -5.60 1.64
C MET A 118 -5.92 -6.18 0.50
N PHE A 119 -6.54 -6.88 -0.45
CA PHE A 119 -5.89 -7.46 -1.63
C PHE A 119 -6.43 -6.80 -2.89
N TRP A 120 -5.59 -6.71 -3.93
CA TRP A 120 -6.03 -6.29 -5.25
C TRP A 120 -6.97 -7.32 -5.87
N ASP A 121 -8.03 -6.83 -6.51
CA ASP A 121 -8.84 -7.64 -7.41
C ASP A 121 -8.15 -7.66 -8.78
N VAL A 122 -7.94 -8.86 -9.33
CA VAL A 122 -7.22 -9.06 -10.59
C VAL A 122 -8.24 -9.63 -11.56
N GLU A 123 -8.90 -8.74 -12.31
CA GLU A 123 -9.86 -9.06 -13.37
C GLU A 123 -9.17 -9.34 -14.72
#